data_AF-A0A2W6Z4J5-F1
#
_entry.id   AF-A0A2W6Z4J5-F1
#
_cell.length_a   1.000
_cell.length_b   1.000
_cell.length_c   1.000
_cell.angle_alpha   90.00
_cell.angle_beta   90.00
_cell.angle_gamma   90.00
#
_symmetry.space_group_name_H-M   'P 1'
#
loop_
_entity.id
_entity.type
_entity.pdbx_description
1 polymer ?
#
loop_
_entity_poly.entity_id
_entity_poly.type
_entity_poly.pdbx_seq_one_letter_code
_entity_poly.pdbx_strand_id
1 'polypeptide(L)' 'MIDDTSAEGKFQYEPVERFGASMTGDLPWNGAALAGVELLNGRVAMLGFLAAIVGELLTGEGIVGQLRLALLWVLG' A
#
# COMPACT_ATOMS: atom_id res chain seq x y z
N MET A 1 30.32 -42.56 -27.93
CA MET A 1 30.96 -41.69 -26.93
C MET A 1 30.33 -40.32 -27.11
N ILE A 2 29.30 -40.04 -26.32
CA ILE A 2 28.54 -38.78 -26.38
C ILE A 2 29.29 -37.79 -25.50
N ASP A 3 29.72 -36.70 -26.11
CA ASP A 3 30.37 -35.56 -25.46
C ASP A 3 29.26 -34.69 -24.84
N ASP A 4 29.02 -34.90 -23.54
CA ASP A 4 28.05 -34.13 -22.76
C ASP A 4 28.72 -32.83 -22.27
N THR A 5 29.08 -31.97 -23.22
CA THR A 5 29.49 -30.59 -22.92
C THR A 5 28.23 -29.73 -22.79
N SER A 6 27.37 -30.09 -21.84
CA SER A 6 26.24 -29.26 -21.41
C SER A 6 26.77 -28.24 -20.40
N ALA A 7 27.00 -27.02 -20.89
CA ALA A 7 27.28 -25.79 -20.15
C ALA A 7 27.08 -25.87 -18.62
N GLU A 8 28.18 -26.08 -17.88
CA GLU A 8 28.22 -25.87 -16.43
C GLU A 8 28.14 -24.37 -16.12
N GLY A 9 26.96 -23.78 -16.30
CA GLY A 9 26.64 -22.50 -15.70
C GLY A 9 26.65 -22.69 -14.18
N LYS A 10 27.67 -22.15 -13.49
CA LYS A 10 27.73 -22.14 -12.03
C LYS A 10 26.50 -21.42 -11.48
N PHE A 11 25.49 -22.17 -11.08
CA PHE A 11 24.36 -21.63 -10.35
C PHE A 11 24.86 -21.13 -8.98
N GLN A 12 24.94 -19.81 -8.83
CA GLN A 12 25.21 -19.16 -7.55
C GLN A 12 23.90 -19.14 -6.77
N TYR A 13 23.80 -20.03 -5.77
CA TYR A 13 22.66 -20.04 -4.87
C TYR A 13 22.83 -18.92 -3.83
N GLU A 14 21.81 -18.08 -3.73
CA GLU A 14 21.71 -17.09 -2.65
C GLU A 14 21.35 -17.82 -1.34
N PRO A 15 21.91 -17.42 -0.18
CA PRO A 15 21.59 -18.06 1.09
C PRO A 15 20.08 -18.08 1.33
N VAL A 16 19.54 -19.24 1.74
CA VAL A 16 18.10 -19.40 2.01
C VAL A 16 17.71 -18.44 3.13
N GLU A 17 16.96 -17.39 2.79
CA GLU A 17 16.46 -16.42 3.78
C GLU A 17 15.55 -17.12 4.79
N ARG A 18 15.63 -16.69 6.05
CA ARG A 18 14.70 -17.15 7.08
C ARG A 18 13.29 -16.72 6.67
N PHE A 19 12.34 -17.65 6.70
CA PHE A 19 10.93 -17.34 6.45
C PHE A 19 10.46 -16.13 7.28
N GLY A 20 9.90 -15.12 6.62
CA GLY A 20 9.46 -13.86 7.24
C GLY A 20 10.51 -12.76 7.24
N ALA A 21 11.79 -13.04 6.97
CA ALA A 21 12.85 -12.01 6.91
C ALA A 21 12.58 -10.95 5.84
N SER A 22 11.98 -11.33 4.71
CA SER A 22 11.57 -10.40 3.66
C SER A 22 10.40 -9.48 4.05
N MET A 23 9.63 -9.82 5.09
CA MET A 23 8.51 -9.00 5.59
C MET A 23 8.89 -8.18 6.82
N THR A 24 9.80 -8.68 7.66
CA THR A 24 10.15 -8.06 8.95
C THR A 24 11.59 -7.57 9.04
N GLY A 25 12.42 -7.81 8.02
CA GLY A 25 13.83 -7.39 7.98
C GLY A 25 14.04 -6.01 7.37
N ASP A 26 15.16 -5.38 7.74
CA ASP A 26 15.65 -4.09 7.21
C ASP A 26 16.32 -4.26 5.83
N LEU A 27 15.65 -4.98 4.94
CA LEU A 27 16.11 -5.14 3.57
C LEU A 27 15.76 -3.88 2.77
N PRO A 28 16.63 -3.41 1.87
CA PRO A 28 16.45 -2.14 1.17
C PRO A 28 15.15 -2.08 0.34
N TRP A 29 14.67 -3.21 -0.17
CA TRP A 29 13.39 -3.29 -0.87
C TRP A 29 12.18 -3.16 0.06
N ASN A 30 12.31 -3.52 1.34
CA ASN A 30 11.25 -3.37 2.33
C ASN A 30 11.02 -1.88 2.67
N GLY A 31 12.12 -1.12 2.80
CA GLY A 31 12.08 0.34 2.96
C GLY A 31 11.50 1.06 1.74
N ALA A 32 11.88 0.63 0.52
CA ALA A 32 11.32 1.21 -0.71
C ALA A 32 9.80 0.94 -0.85
N ALA A 33 9.34 -0.25 -0.47
CA ALA A 33 7.92 -0.59 -0.45
C ALA A 33 7.16 0.24 0.61
N LEU A 34 7.75 0.40 1.81
CA LEU A 34 7.16 1.21 2.89
C LEU A 34 7.01 2.68 2.47
N ALA A 35 8.04 3.27 1.86
CA ALA A 35 8.00 4.64 1.37
C ALA A 35 6.87 4.88 0.35
N GLY A 36 6.63 3.90 -0.55
CA GLY A 36 5.52 3.97 -1.50
C GLY A 36 4.16 3.97 -0.81
N VAL A 37 3.97 3.10 0.19
CA VAL A 37 2.73 3.01 0.97
C VAL A 37 2.49 4.28 1.78
N GLU A 38 3.52 4.82 2.42
CA GLU A 38 3.44 6.06 3.20
C GLU A 38 3.02 7.26 2.33
N LEU A 39 3.64 7.41 1.16
CA LEU A 39 3.29 8.48 0.22
C LEU A 39 1.86 8.33 -0.31
N LEU A 40 1.43 7.10 -0.62
CA LEU A 40 0.07 6.84 -1.07
C LEU A 40 -0.94 7.17 0.03
N ASN A 41 -0.72 6.66 1.25
CA ASN A 41 -1.58 6.93 2.41
C ASN A 41 -1.66 8.43 2.71
N GLY A 42 -0.52 9.14 2.67
CA GLY A 42 -0.47 10.58 2.86
C GLY A 42 -1.28 11.35 1.81
N ARG A 43 -1.16 10.99 0.53
CA ARG A 43 -1.93 11.62 -0.56
C ARG A 43 -3.42 11.38 -0.43
N VAL A 44 -3.82 10.14 -0.15
CA VAL A 44 -5.23 9.78 0.05
C VAL A 44 -5.81 10.54 1.24
N ALA A 45 -5.05 10.65 2.34
CA ALA A 45 -5.47 11.42 3.51
C ALA A 45 -5.65 12.92 3.19
N MET A 46 -4.72 13.53 2.45
CA MET A 46 -4.84 14.93 2.01
C MET A 46 -6.09 15.15 1.14
N LEU A 47 -6.36 14.24 0.20
CA LEU A 47 -7.57 14.32 -0.64
C LEU A 47 -8.84 14.13 0.18
N GLY A 48 -8.87 13.20 1.14
CA GLY A 48 -10.01 12.99 2.03
C GLY A 48 -10.30 14.22 2.90
N PHE A 49 -9.26 14.86 3.43
CA PHE A 49 -9.40 16.10 4.20
C PHE A 49 -9.92 17.26 3.33
N LEU A 50 -9.37 17.44 2.12
CA LEU A 50 -9.85 18.45 1.19
C LEU A 50 -11.32 18.21 0.79
N ALA A 51 -11.68 16.96 0.50
CA ALA A 51 -13.05 16.57 0.20
C ALA A 51 -14.01 16.87 1.38
N ALA A 52 -13.56 16.66 2.62
CA ALA A 52 -14.33 17.02 3.81
C ALA A 52 -14.58 18.53 3.91
N ILE A 53 -13.55 19.36 3.69
CA ILE A 53 -13.70 20.84 3.68
C ILE A 53 -14.66 21.29 2.59
N VAL A 54 -14.49 20.77 1.37
CA VAL A 54 -15.37 21.12 0.24
C VAL A 54 -16.80 20.65 0.52
N GLY A 55 -16.96 19.45 1.08
CA GLY A 55 -18.26 18.95 1.52
C GLY A 55 -18.93 19.89 2.50
N GLU A 56 -18.22 20.28 3.57
CA GLU A 56 -18.72 21.21 4.59
C GLU A 56 -19.10 22.58 4.01
N LEU A 57 -18.30 23.12 3.10
CA LEU A 57 -18.59 24.38 2.39
C LEU A 57 -19.85 24.30 1.52
N LEU A 58 -20.06 23.18 0.83
CA LEU A 58 -21.20 23.01 -0.07
C LEU A 58 -22.50 22.69 0.68
N THR A 59 -22.43 21.96 1.80
CA THR A 59 -23.63 21.57 2.56
C THR A 59 -23.99 22.55 3.68
N GLY A 60 -23.04 23.34 4.19
CA GLY A 60 -23.23 24.23 5.34
C GLY A 60 -23.44 23.51 6.69
N GLU A 61 -23.72 22.20 6.64
CA GLU A 61 -23.70 21.26 7.76
C GLU A 61 -22.30 20.60 7.83
N GLY A 62 -21.71 20.53 9.02
CA GLY A 62 -20.45 19.82 9.24
C GLY A 62 -20.54 18.32 8.91
N ILE A 63 -19.42 17.60 8.98
CA ILE A 63 -19.32 16.17 8.57
C ILE A 63 -20.35 15.24 9.25
N VAL A 64 -20.84 15.63 10.44
CA VAL A 64 -21.87 14.92 11.21
C VAL A 64 -23.26 14.99 10.54
N GLY A 65 -23.61 16.12 9.91
CA GLY A 65 -24.89 16.30 9.20
C GLY A 65 -24.98 15.48 7.91
N GLN A 66 -23.86 15.36 7.18
CA GLN A 66 -23.77 14.51 5.98
C GLN A 66 -23.85 13.01 6.32
N LEU A 67 -23.17 12.58 7.40
CA LEU A 67 -23.28 11.20 7.88
C LEU A 67 -24.70 10.86 8.29
N ARG A 68 -25.41 11.81 8.92
CA ARG A 68 -26.83 11.65 9.26
C ARG A 68 -27.71 11.48 8.02
N LEU A 69 -27.48 12.26 6.96
CA LEU A 69 -28.20 12.13 5.68
C LEU A 69 -27.91 10.79 4.98
N ALA A 70 -26.64 10.37 4.94
CA ALA A 70 -26.26 9.07 4.39
C ALA A 70 -26.85 7.90 5.20
N LEU A 71 -26.84 7.98 6.54
CA LEU A 71 -27.47 7.00 7.42
C LEU A 71 -28.99 6.93 7.20
N LEU A 72 -29.66 8.08 7.07
CA LEU A 72 -31.09 8.14 6.78
C LEU A 72 -31.43 7.57 5.39
N TRP A 73 -30.51 7.68 4.43
CA TRP A 73 -30.67 7.09 3.10
C TRP A 73 -30.45 5.57 3.10
N VAL A 74 -29.49 5.06 3.89
CA VAL A 74 -29.22 3.61 4.00
C VAL A 74 -30.25 2.87 4.85
N LEU A 75 -30.79 3.54 5.88
CA LEU A 75 -31.73 2.95 6.84
C LEU A 75 -33.20 3.29 6.54
N GLY A 76 -33.47 3.96 5.41
CA GLY A 76 -34.79 4.35 4.93
C GLY A 76 -35.43 3.31 4.03
#